data_AF-A0A427U0X0-F1
#
_entry.id   AF-A0A427U0X0-F1
#
_cell.length_a   1.000
_cell.length_b   1.000
_cell.length_c   1.000
_cell.angle_alpha   90.00
_cell.angle_beta   90.00
_cell.angle_gamma   90.00
#
_symmetry.space_group_name_H-M   'P 1'
#
loop_
_entity.id
_entity.type
_entity.pdbx_description
1 polymer ?
#
loop_
_entity_poly.entity_id
_entity_poly.type
_entity_poly.pdbx_seq_one_letter_code
_entity_poly.pdbx_strand_id
1 'polypeptide(L)'
;MSSHTRIAHCDLKDRPLDPYEMIKNKSQRLSWNQMSDADVYLDKKAVIAWFERLRDYSENTVKLVVIDGILESEFHNITFILRLVQDDDFRAMTSKETYQMIYDFVCEIPQGIRDWVDEKDYLMSRDVLALLSRNR
;
A
#
# COMPACT_ATOMS: atom_id res chain seq x y z
N MET A 1 -35.68 -27.30 -4.14
CA MET A 1 -35.40 -25.96 -4.71
C MET A 1 -34.66 -25.17 -3.65
N SER A 2 -33.33 -25.17 -3.70
CA SER A 2 -32.48 -24.59 -2.65
C SER A 2 -31.93 -23.27 -3.16
N SER A 3 -32.39 -22.18 -2.55
CA SER A 3 -32.00 -20.81 -2.86
C SER A 3 -30.55 -20.59 -2.45
N HIS A 4 -29.65 -20.42 -3.41
CA HIS A 4 -28.28 -19.98 -3.13
C HIS A 4 -28.32 -18.51 -2.69
N THR A 5 -28.12 -18.27 -1.40
CA THR A 5 -27.89 -16.93 -0.85
C THR A 5 -26.58 -16.40 -1.44
N ARG A 6 -26.68 -15.49 -2.42
CA ARG A 6 -25.53 -14.73 -2.93
C ARG A 6 -24.96 -13.92 -1.78
N ILE A 7 -23.68 -14.15 -1.49
CA ILE A 7 -22.91 -13.32 -0.56
C ILE A 7 -22.89 -11.91 -1.15
N ALA A 8 -23.58 -10.98 -0.49
CA ALA A 8 -23.53 -9.58 -0.86
C ALA A 8 -22.11 -9.06 -0.59
N HIS A 9 -21.37 -8.73 -1.64
CA HIS A 9 -20.13 -7.99 -1.51
C HIS A 9 -20.47 -6.61 -0.95
N CYS A 10 -19.98 -6.33 0.26
CA CYS A 10 -20.24 -5.10 0.99
C CYS A 10 -20.03 -3.86 0.11
N ASP A 11 -21.05 -3.00 0.08
CA ASP A 11 -21.01 -1.64 -0.43
C ASP A 11 -19.84 -0.87 0.21
N LEU A 12 -18.76 -0.70 -0.55
CA LEU A 12 -17.60 0.12 -0.21
C LEU A 12 -17.75 1.58 -0.69
N LYS A 13 -18.93 1.98 -1.16
CA LYS A 13 -19.09 3.24 -1.90
C LYS A 13 -19.20 4.52 -1.04
N ASP A 14 -19.52 4.43 0.25
CA ASP A 14 -19.81 5.63 1.07
C ASP A 14 -19.27 5.59 2.51
N ARG A 15 -18.20 4.82 2.78
CA ARG A 15 -17.54 4.86 4.10
C ARG A 15 -16.25 5.66 4.03
N PRO A 16 -15.97 6.53 5.03
CA PRO A 16 -14.63 7.11 5.18
C PRO A 16 -13.63 5.96 5.24
N LEU A 17 -12.56 6.08 4.47
CA LEU A 17 -11.53 5.06 4.39
C LEU A 17 -10.89 4.97 5.77
N ASP A 18 -11.01 3.82 6.42
CA ASP A 18 -10.29 3.52 7.66
C ASP A 18 -9.20 2.50 7.31
N PRO A 19 -7.95 2.96 7.06
CA PRO A 19 -6.83 2.08 6.75
C PRO A 19 -6.61 1.02 7.83
N TYR A 20 -6.90 1.33 9.09
CA TYR A 20 -6.71 0.41 10.21
C TYR A 20 -7.73 -0.74 10.17
N GLU A 21 -9.00 -0.42 9.94
CA GLU A 21 -10.03 -1.45 9.72
C GLU A 21 -9.79 -2.25 8.44
N MET A 22 -9.25 -1.64 7.37
CA MET A 22 -8.88 -2.39 6.16
C MET A 22 -7.76 -3.40 6.43
N ILE A 23 -6.70 -2.98 7.12
CA ILE A 23 -5.58 -3.85 7.52
C ILE A 23 -6.09 -5.01 8.39
N LYS A 24 -6.94 -4.70 9.38
CA LYS A 24 -7.58 -5.68 10.26
C LYS A 24 -8.48 -6.66 9.51
N ASN A 25 -9.23 -6.19 8.51
CA ASN A 25 -10.09 -7.05 7.69
C ASN A 25 -9.27 -7.96 6.76
N LYS A 26 -8.17 -7.48 6.16
CA LYS A 26 -7.24 -8.35 5.40
C LYS A 26 -6.60 -9.39 6.31
N SER A 27 -6.14 -9.02 7.51
CA SER A 27 -5.54 -9.97 8.45
C SER A 27 -6.52 -11.06 8.89
N GLN A 28 -7.80 -10.70 9.13
CA GLN A 28 -8.85 -11.66 9.44
C GLN A 28 -9.17 -12.59 8.26
N ARG A 29 -9.20 -12.08 7.03
CA ARG A 29 -9.43 -12.92 5.83
C ARG A 29 -8.29 -13.90 5.56
N LEU A 30 -7.05 -13.50 5.81
CA LEU A 30 -5.88 -14.38 5.71
C LEU A 30 -5.96 -15.56 6.70
N SER A 31 -6.48 -15.33 7.91
CA SER A 31 -6.68 -16.39 8.92
C SER A 31 -7.66 -17.49 8.49
N TRP A 32 -8.60 -17.17 7.59
CA TRP A 32 -9.63 -18.11 7.12
C TRP A 32 -9.14 -19.04 6.01
N ASN A 33 -8.05 -18.69 5.32
CA ASN A 33 -7.54 -19.47 4.18
C ASN A 33 -6.62 -20.64 4.57
N GLN A 34 -6.51 -21.00 5.86
CA GLN A 34 -5.70 -22.14 6.35
C GLN A 34 -4.23 -22.17 5.85
N MET A 35 -3.68 -21.03 5.39
CA MET A 35 -2.30 -20.94 4.89
C MET A 35 -1.29 -20.32 5.87
N SER A 36 -1.67 -19.93 7.10
CA SER A 36 -0.72 -19.30 8.02
C SER A 36 -0.82 -19.83 9.44
N ASP A 37 -0.20 -20.99 9.67
CA ASP A 37 0.22 -21.44 11.00
C ASP A 37 1.61 -20.85 11.36
N ALA A 38 1.82 -19.58 11.02
CA ALA A 38 2.89 -18.78 11.54
C ALA A 38 2.28 -17.47 12.00
N ASP A 39 2.35 -17.20 13.28
CA ASP A 39 2.12 -15.90 13.88
C ASP A 39 2.89 -14.84 13.07
N VAL A 40 2.23 -14.16 12.12
CA VAL A 40 2.81 -12.99 11.46
C VAL A 40 2.85 -11.90 12.54
N TYR A 41 3.95 -11.87 13.27
CA TYR A 41 4.20 -10.88 14.31
C TYR A 41 4.40 -9.53 13.64
N LEU A 42 3.31 -8.77 13.52
CA LEU A 42 3.37 -7.37 13.14
C LEU A 42 3.97 -6.58 14.30
N ASP A 43 5.18 -6.07 14.12
CA ASP A 43 5.71 -5.03 15.00
C ASP A 43 4.87 -3.76 14.83
N LYS A 44 3.88 -3.61 15.72
CA LYS A 44 2.95 -2.47 15.73
C LYS A 44 3.68 -1.13 15.78
N LYS A 45 4.82 -1.06 16.47
CA LYS A 45 5.58 0.19 16.59
C LYS A 45 6.24 0.55 15.26
N ALA A 46 6.83 -0.44 14.58
CA ALA A 46 7.40 -0.26 13.26
C ALA A 46 6.34 0.13 12.23
N VAL A 47 5.18 -0.52 12.25
CA VAL A 47 4.05 -0.19 11.36
C VAL A 47 3.54 1.22 11.61
N ILE A 48 3.32 1.62 12.86
CA ILE A 48 2.87 2.98 13.18
C ILE A 48 3.91 4.00 12.71
N ALA A 49 5.19 3.83 13.08
CA ALA A 49 6.24 4.77 12.69
C ALA A 49 6.39 4.89 11.16
N TRP A 50 6.22 3.79 10.44
CA TRP A 50 6.21 3.79 8.97
C TRP A 50 5.01 4.58 8.43
N PHE A 51 3.79 4.29 8.88
CA PHE A 51 2.58 5.03 8.46
C PHE A 51 2.61 6.52 8.85
N GLU A 52 3.23 6.88 9.97
CA GLU A 52 3.37 8.27 10.41
C GLU A 52 4.09 9.15 9.38
N ARG A 53 4.93 8.58 8.51
CA ARG A 53 5.58 9.31 7.41
C ARG A 53 4.59 9.90 6.40
N LEU A 54 3.38 9.36 6.35
CA LEU A 54 2.31 9.84 5.47
C LEU A 54 1.24 10.68 6.21
N ARG A 55 1.48 11.07 7.46
CA ARG A 55 0.49 11.77 8.31
C ARG A 55 -0.02 13.08 7.71
N ASP A 56 0.84 13.81 7.00
CA ASP A 56 0.51 15.15 6.49
C ASP A 56 -0.07 15.11 5.05
N TYR A 57 -0.28 13.92 4.49
CA TYR A 57 -0.86 13.72 3.16
C TYR A 57 -2.36 13.47 3.25
N SER A 58 -3.09 13.79 2.19
CA SER A 58 -4.52 13.52 2.11
C SER A 58 -4.80 12.02 2.16
N GLU A 59 -5.99 11.64 2.65
CA GLU A 59 -6.44 10.24 2.65
C GLU A 59 -6.36 9.60 1.26
N ASN A 60 -6.61 10.38 0.21
CA ASN A 60 -6.50 9.91 -1.17
C ASN A 60 -5.07 9.51 -1.52
N THR A 61 -4.09 10.35 -1.20
CA THR A 61 -2.68 10.04 -1.43
C THR A 61 -2.22 8.86 -0.60
N VAL A 62 -2.62 8.77 0.67
CA VAL A 62 -2.31 7.61 1.51
C VAL A 62 -2.86 6.33 0.89
N LYS A 63 -4.10 6.36 0.40
CA LYS A 63 -4.72 5.22 -0.27
C LYS A 63 -3.94 4.83 -1.53
N LEU A 64 -3.63 5.79 -2.40
CA LEU A 64 -2.86 5.53 -3.62
C LEU A 64 -1.49 4.94 -3.29
N VAL A 65 -0.77 5.49 -2.31
CA VAL A 65 0.58 5.01 -1.95
C VAL A 65 0.53 3.62 -1.31
N VAL A 66 -0.30 3.44 -0.29
CA VAL A 66 -0.28 2.23 0.55
C VAL A 66 -1.11 1.11 -0.06
N ILE A 67 -2.33 1.39 -0.48
CA ILE A 67 -3.23 0.35 -0.99
C ILE A 67 -2.85 0.04 -2.43
N ASP A 68 -2.99 1.02 -3.32
CA ASP A 68 -2.84 0.77 -4.75
C ASP A 68 -1.35 0.53 -5.10
N GLY A 69 -0.44 1.34 -4.58
CA GLY A 69 0.99 1.27 -4.86
C GLY A 69 1.70 0.06 -4.26
N ILE A 70 1.45 -0.24 -2.97
CA ILE A 70 2.14 -1.33 -2.25
C ILE A 70 1.32 -2.62 -2.25
N LEU A 71 0.10 -2.60 -1.72
CA LEU A 71 -0.66 -3.84 -1.51
C LEU A 71 -1.20 -4.45 -2.81
N GLU A 72 -1.50 -3.62 -3.80
CA GLU A 72 -1.90 -4.02 -5.15
C GLU A 72 -0.75 -3.88 -6.17
N SER A 73 0.46 -3.59 -5.68
CA SER A 73 1.72 -3.55 -6.43
C SER A 73 1.81 -2.53 -7.57
N GLU A 74 0.98 -1.48 -7.67
CA GLU A 74 0.98 -0.56 -8.83
C GLU A 74 2.28 0.26 -9.01
N PHE A 75 3.22 0.23 -8.07
CA PHE A 75 4.52 0.90 -8.22
C PHE A 75 5.45 0.29 -9.29
N HIS A 76 5.12 -0.85 -9.89
CA HIS A 76 5.80 -1.29 -11.11
C HIS A 76 5.28 -0.58 -12.39
N ASN A 77 4.12 0.09 -12.29
CA ASN A 77 3.48 0.79 -13.40
C ASN A 77 3.90 2.27 -13.43
N ILE A 78 4.77 2.63 -14.38
CA ILE A 78 5.24 4.02 -14.51
C ILE A 78 4.11 5.03 -14.70
N THR A 79 3.01 4.65 -15.37
CA THR A 79 1.88 5.56 -15.59
C THR A 79 1.17 5.89 -14.28
N PHE A 80 1.07 4.90 -13.38
CA PHE A 80 0.53 5.09 -12.04
C PHE A 80 1.39 6.10 -11.27
N ILE A 81 2.71 5.90 -11.24
CA ILE A 81 3.64 6.79 -10.55
C ILE A 81 3.56 8.22 -11.10
N LEU A 82 3.56 8.39 -12.41
CA LEU A 82 3.50 9.70 -13.06
C LEU A 82 2.19 10.45 -12.76
N ARG A 83 1.08 9.74 -12.57
CA ARG A 83 -0.19 10.34 -12.13
C ARG A 83 -0.16 10.69 -10.65
N LEU A 84 0.37 9.78 -9.83
CA LEU A 84 0.49 9.99 -8.38
C LEU A 84 1.29 11.26 -8.07
N VAL A 85 2.44 11.47 -8.72
CA VAL A 85 3.28 12.65 -8.44
C VAL A 85 2.69 13.98 -8.92
N GLN A 86 1.58 13.95 -9.66
CA GLN A 86 0.82 15.14 -10.04
C GLN A 86 -0.24 15.53 -9.00
N ASP A 87 -0.44 14.72 -7.96
CA ASP A 87 -1.38 15.01 -6.87
C ASP A 87 -0.99 16.30 -6.13
N ASP A 88 -2.01 16.99 -5.62
CA ASP A 88 -1.89 18.28 -4.96
C ASP A 88 -0.99 18.20 -3.72
N ASP A 89 -0.96 17.05 -3.06
CA ASP A 89 -0.11 16.81 -1.89
C ASP A 89 1.39 16.82 -2.21
N PHE A 90 1.77 16.64 -3.48
CA PHE A 90 3.17 16.64 -3.90
C PHE A 90 3.61 17.94 -4.58
N ARG A 91 2.73 18.94 -4.71
CA ARG A 91 3.02 20.21 -5.42
C ARG A 91 4.21 20.99 -4.85
N ALA A 92 4.48 20.84 -3.55
CA ALA A 92 5.60 21.51 -2.88
C ALA A 92 6.96 20.84 -3.14
N MET A 93 6.97 19.63 -3.72
CA MET A 93 8.17 18.87 -4.01
C MET A 93 8.42 18.79 -5.52
N THR A 94 9.69 18.71 -5.90
CA THR A 94 10.04 18.34 -7.27
C THR A 94 9.70 16.88 -7.52
N SER A 95 9.42 16.50 -8.78
CA SER A 95 9.11 15.10 -9.11
C SER A 95 10.20 14.13 -8.64
N LYS A 96 11.47 14.55 -8.68
CA LYS A 96 12.61 13.77 -8.19
C LYS A 96 12.53 13.53 -6.68
N GLU A 97 12.23 14.57 -5.90
CA GLU A 97 12.03 14.44 -4.44
C GLU A 97 10.85 13.54 -4.13
N THR A 98 9.76 13.64 -4.90
CA THR A 98 8.60 12.75 -4.75
C THR A 98 8.96 11.30 -5.04
N TYR A 99 9.67 11.02 -6.14
CA TYR A 99 10.12 9.65 -6.45
C TYR A 99 11.04 9.10 -5.36
N GLN A 100 11.94 9.92 -4.84
CA GLN A 100 12.85 9.53 -3.76
C GLN A 100 12.09 9.24 -2.46
N MET A 101 11.14 10.10 -2.08
CA MET A 101 10.31 9.89 -0.89
C MET A 101 9.52 8.58 -0.98
N ILE A 102 8.86 8.32 -2.12
CA ILE A 102 8.11 7.09 -2.35
C ILE A 102 9.05 5.87 -2.35
N TYR A 103 10.22 5.98 -2.99
CA TYR A 103 11.24 4.93 -2.97
C TYR A 103 11.68 4.58 -1.54
N ASP A 104 12.00 5.59 -0.73
CA ASP A 104 12.42 5.40 0.65
C ASP A 104 11.28 4.84 1.51
N PHE A 105 10.04 5.23 1.21
CA PHE A 105 8.85 4.68 1.88
C PHE A 105 8.66 3.19 1.57
N VAL A 106 8.83 2.79 0.31
CA VAL A 106 8.76 1.38 -0.12
C VAL A 106 9.92 0.55 0.46
N CYS A 107 11.13 1.10 0.53
CA CYS A 107 12.27 0.38 1.09
C CYS A 107 12.17 0.14 2.60
N GLU A 108 11.43 0.97 3.31
CA GLU A 108 11.21 0.88 4.75
C GLU A 108 9.94 0.13 5.15
N ILE A 109 9.28 -0.56 4.19
CA ILE A 109 8.10 -1.39 4.50
C ILE A 109 8.45 -2.39 5.61
N PRO A 110 7.71 -2.39 6.73
CA PRO A 110 7.89 -3.37 7.80
C PRO A 110 7.70 -4.80 7.29
N GLN A 111 8.52 -5.74 7.77
CA GLN A 111 8.55 -7.12 7.27
C GLN A 111 7.16 -7.77 7.20
N GLY A 112 6.34 -7.62 8.24
CA GLY A 112 5.00 -8.23 8.24
C GLY A 112 4.00 -7.62 7.25
N ILE A 113 4.26 -6.43 6.71
CA ILE A 113 3.50 -5.88 5.56
C ILE A 113 4.14 -6.37 4.25
N ARG A 114 5.47 -6.41 4.18
CA ARG A 114 6.20 -6.93 3.01
C ARG A 114 5.81 -8.38 2.71
N ASP A 115 5.58 -9.19 3.73
CA ASP A 115 5.15 -10.58 3.60
C ASP A 115 3.77 -10.74 2.93
N TRP A 116 3.01 -9.66 2.75
CA TRP A 116 1.73 -9.67 2.02
C TRP A 116 1.85 -9.37 0.54
N VAL A 117 3.02 -8.94 0.09
CA VAL A 117 3.31 -8.56 -1.29
C VAL A 117 4.19 -9.64 -1.92
N ASP A 118 3.97 -9.96 -3.19
CA ASP A 118 4.86 -10.87 -3.91
C ASP A 118 6.27 -10.28 -4.00
N GLU A 119 7.30 -11.07 -3.68
CA GLU A 119 8.70 -10.59 -3.66
C GLU A 119 9.14 -10.08 -5.04
N LYS A 120 8.66 -10.66 -6.14
CA LYS A 120 8.98 -10.18 -7.49
C LYS A 120 8.36 -8.80 -7.73
N ASP A 121 7.11 -8.61 -7.35
CA ASP A 121 6.40 -7.34 -7.54
C ASP A 121 6.99 -6.23 -6.65
N TYR A 122 7.40 -6.58 -5.43
CA TYR A 122 8.13 -5.69 -4.54
C TYR A 122 9.47 -5.25 -5.16
N LEU A 123 10.26 -6.19 -5.67
CA LEU A 123 11.54 -5.89 -6.32
C LEU A 123 11.34 -5.01 -7.56
N MET A 124 10.34 -5.30 -8.40
CA MET A 124 10.01 -4.49 -9.58
C MET A 124 9.59 -3.07 -9.21
N SER A 125 8.72 -2.91 -8.22
CA SER A 125 8.29 -1.62 -7.69
C SER A 125 9.47 -0.79 -7.22
N ARG A 126 10.38 -1.41 -6.45
CA ARG A 126 11.58 -0.77 -5.94
C ARG A 126 12.54 -0.36 -7.07
N ASP A 127 12.75 -1.22 -8.05
CA ASP A 127 13.66 -0.95 -9.16
C ASP A 127 13.15 0.19 -10.06
N VAL A 128 11.84 0.24 -10.35
CA VAL A 128 11.24 1.34 -11.12
C VAL A 128 11.37 2.66 -10.36
N LEU A 129 11.04 2.68 -9.07
CA LEU A 129 11.19 3.87 -8.22
C LEU A 129 12.66 4.29 -8.07
N ALA A 130 13.60 3.34 -8.00
CA ALA A 130 15.04 3.62 -7.98
C ALA A 130 15.50 4.29 -9.28
N LEU A 131 15.01 3.83 -10.44
CA LEU A 131 15.33 4.43 -11.73
C LEU A 131 14.80 5.87 -11.82
N LEU A 132 13.59 6.12 -11.35
CA LEU A 132 12.98 7.45 -11.39
C LEU A 132 13.64 8.42 -10.42
N SER A 133 13.97 7.98 -9.20
CA SER A 133 14.65 8.80 -8.17
C SER A 133 16.10 9.11 -8.52
N ARG A 134 16.81 8.15 -9.14
CA ARG A 134 18.24 8.28 -9.50
C ARG A 134 18.49 8.89 -10.86
N ASN A 135 17.46 9.31 -11.60
CA ASN A 135 17.67 9.98 -12.88
C ASN A 135 18.65 11.16 -12.69
N ARG A 136 19.82 10.98 -13.32
CA ARG A 136 20.98 11.85 -13.37
C ARG A 136 20.73 12.99 -14.34
#